data_AF-A0A8S1XV65-F1
#
_entry.id   AF-A0A8S1XV65-F1
#
_cell.length_a   1.000
_cell.length_b   1.000
_cell.length_c   1.000
_cell.angle_alpha   90.00
_cell.angle_beta   90.00
_cell.angle_gamma   90.00
#
_symmetry.space_group_name_H-M   'P 1'
#
loop_
_entity.id
_entity.type
_entity.pdbx_description
1 polymer ?
#
loop_
_entity_poly.entity_id
_entity_poly.type
_entity_poly.pdbx_seq_one_letter_code
_entity_poly.pdbx_strand_id
1 'polypeptide(L)'
;MNSKSISQSSKLRSLILDPKSINQHLMCAICKELVIDPRECGRCKTLFCSICINTQLEQNQTCQKCSQNIQLNDPHPIIRNLISEIQIKCTNEGCSQQMQISKLDSHLKQCEQEKTKCPHSGCDFKDTLQQMKIHQYTCGYRTKTCQKCKLIHKMNEGHDCLDVVLKKVKIMEEQIKQQNIIISDIMLKVEQIHKKQNDKNTNFCSNEFEQNLDTPKSDKCQQNNKTCICKKGDAYQCIVCKLSEFLSP
;
A
#
# COMPACT_ATOMS: atom_id res chain seq x y z
N MET A 1 -13.01 -14.85 4.74
CA MET A 1 -13.72 -16.12 4.56
C MET A 1 -15.14 -15.77 4.14
N ASN A 2 -15.49 -16.08 2.90
CA ASN A 2 -16.82 -15.80 2.32
C ASN A 2 -17.86 -16.69 3.01
N SER A 3 -18.46 -16.19 4.08
CA SER A 3 -19.58 -16.84 4.73
C SER A 3 -20.86 -16.40 4.02
N LYS A 4 -21.53 -17.32 3.32
CA LYS A 4 -22.99 -17.22 3.19
C LYS A 4 -23.52 -16.93 4.60
N SER A 5 -24.26 -15.84 4.77
CA SER A 5 -24.77 -15.42 6.08
C SER A 5 -25.39 -16.63 6.77
N ILE A 6 -25.09 -16.86 8.06
CA ILE A 6 -25.61 -17.99 8.83
C ILE A 6 -27.15 -17.99 8.80
N SER A 7 -27.76 -16.82 8.62
CA SER A 7 -29.20 -16.63 8.39
C SER A 7 -29.78 -17.40 7.18
N GLN A 8 -28.92 -17.87 6.27
CA GLN A 8 -29.30 -18.59 5.04
C GLN A 8 -28.78 -20.04 5.01
N SER A 9 -28.30 -20.55 6.15
CA SER A 9 -27.74 -21.91 6.27
C SER A 9 -28.67 -22.81 7.08
N SER A 10 -28.66 -24.12 6.79
CA SER A 10 -29.35 -25.15 7.59
C SER A 10 -28.95 -25.11 9.06
N LYS A 11 -27.74 -24.61 9.37
CA LYS A 11 -27.25 -24.40 10.73
C LYS A 11 -28.18 -23.51 11.57
N LEU A 12 -28.93 -22.59 10.94
CA LEU A 12 -29.90 -21.71 11.60
C LEU A 12 -30.96 -22.47 12.41
N ARG A 13 -31.39 -23.64 11.91
CA ARG A 13 -32.45 -24.46 12.53
C ARG A 13 -32.06 -24.92 13.94
N SER A 14 -30.78 -25.20 14.16
CA SER A 14 -30.25 -25.62 15.47
C SER A 14 -30.15 -24.49 16.51
N LEU A 15 -30.31 -23.23 16.07
CA LEU A 15 -30.18 -22.04 16.90
C LEU A 15 -31.53 -21.52 17.38
N ILE A 16 -32.64 -22.03 16.84
CA ILE A 16 -33.99 -21.62 17.22
C ILE A 16 -34.24 -21.96 18.69
N LEU A 17 -34.71 -20.97 19.45
CA LEU A 17 -34.97 -21.14 20.89
C LEU A 17 -36.19 -21.99 21.18
N ASP A 18 -37.27 -21.74 20.46
CA ASP A 18 -38.51 -22.49 20.57
C ASP A 18 -39.03 -22.93 19.20
N PRO A 19 -38.63 -24.12 18.73
CA PRO A 19 -39.08 -24.64 17.45
C PRO A 19 -40.60 -24.91 17.39
N LYS A 20 -41.27 -25.08 18.54
CA LYS A 20 -42.70 -25.45 18.58
C LYS A 20 -43.62 -24.25 18.40
N SER A 21 -43.17 -23.03 18.70
CA SER A 21 -43.94 -21.81 18.46
C SER A 21 -43.85 -21.28 17.04
N ILE A 22 -43.01 -21.88 16.18
CA ILE A 22 -42.90 -21.49 14.78
C ILE A 22 -44.17 -21.88 14.02
N ASN A 23 -44.71 -20.93 13.26
CA ASN A 23 -45.85 -21.17 12.40
C ASN A 23 -45.55 -22.27 11.37
N GLN A 24 -46.39 -23.32 11.35
CA GLN A 24 -46.25 -24.47 10.46
C GLN A 24 -46.28 -24.09 8.96
N HIS A 25 -46.88 -22.95 8.60
CA HIS A 25 -46.87 -22.43 7.24
C HIS A 25 -45.49 -21.96 6.76
N LEU A 26 -44.53 -21.76 7.67
CA LEU A 26 -43.13 -21.44 7.35
C LEU A 26 -42.25 -22.69 7.16
N MET A 27 -42.83 -23.88 7.20
CA MET A 27 -42.10 -25.13 7.08
C MET A 27 -42.01 -25.57 5.62
N CYS A 28 -40.83 -26.04 5.22
CA CYS A 28 -40.59 -26.61 3.90
C CYS A 28 -41.40 -27.89 3.72
N ALA A 29 -42.17 -27.99 2.64
CA ALA A 29 -42.99 -29.19 2.40
C ALA A 29 -42.19 -30.46 2.09
N ILE A 30 -40.90 -30.34 1.72
CA ILE A 30 -40.00 -31.48 1.44
C ILE A 30 -39.29 -31.92 2.72
N CYS A 31 -38.43 -31.07 3.30
CA CYS A 31 -37.61 -31.45 4.45
C CYS A 31 -38.33 -31.33 5.80
N LYS A 32 -39.55 -30.78 5.83
CA LYS A 32 -40.38 -30.60 7.04
C LYS A 32 -39.73 -29.77 8.15
N GLU A 33 -38.77 -28.92 7.80
CA GLU A 33 -38.10 -27.98 8.71
C GLU A 33 -38.34 -26.53 8.27
N LEU A 34 -37.98 -25.55 9.11
CA LEU A 34 -38.09 -24.12 8.77
C LEU A 34 -37.46 -23.86 7.40
N VAL A 35 -38.20 -23.14 6.55
CA VAL A 35 -37.78 -22.85 5.18
C VAL A 35 -36.56 -21.92 5.16
N ILE A 36 -35.59 -22.24 4.29
CA ILE A 36 -34.36 -21.47 4.08
C ILE A 36 -34.26 -21.12 2.61
N ASP A 37 -34.01 -19.84 2.32
CA ASP A 37 -34.10 -19.27 0.97
C ASP A 37 -35.42 -19.70 0.30
N PRO A 38 -36.58 -19.22 0.81
CA PRO A 38 -37.87 -19.78 0.48
C PRO A 38 -38.24 -19.57 -0.99
N ARG A 39 -38.77 -20.63 -1.61
CA ARG A 39 -39.42 -20.62 -2.92
C ARG A 39 -40.88 -21.05 -2.77
N GLU A 40 -41.76 -20.41 -3.51
CA GLU A 40 -43.19 -20.64 -3.46
C GLU A 40 -43.67 -21.33 -4.75
N CYS A 41 -44.52 -22.36 -4.63
CA CYS A 41 -45.24 -22.87 -5.80
C CYS A 41 -46.25 -21.83 -6.29
N GLY A 42 -46.15 -21.44 -7.57
CA GLY A 42 -47.01 -20.42 -8.18
C GLY A 42 -48.50 -20.74 -8.11
N ARG A 43 -48.88 -22.03 -8.07
CA ARG A 43 -50.28 -22.49 -7.98
C ARG A 43 -50.79 -22.63 -6.54
N CYS A 44 -50.20 -23.54 -5.76
CA CYS A 44 -50.73 -23.91 -4.43
C CYS A 44 -50.06 -23.16 -3.27
N LYS A 45 -49.18 -22.20 -3.56
CA LYS A 45 -48.56 -21.30 -2.56
C LYS A 45 -47.78 -22.01 -1.45
N THR A 46 -47.40 -23.26 -1.68
CA THR A 46 -46.62 -24.05 -0.73
C THR A 46 -45.16 -23.62 -0.76
N LEU A 47 -44.55 -23.52 0.42
CA LEU A 47 -43.15 -23.12 0.59
C LEU A 47 -42.19 -24.31 0.55
N PHE A 48 -41.04 -24.07 -0.07
CA PHE A 48 -39.92 -25.00 -0.16
C PHE A 48 -38.60 -24.27 0.07
N CYS A 49 -37.59 -24.97 0.58
CA CYS A 49 -36.23 -24.43 0.53
C CYS A 49 -35.74 -24.46 -0.92
N SER A 50 -35.01 -23.44 -1.34
CA SER A 50 -34.41 -23.34 -2.68
C SER A 50 -33.65 -24.62 -3.07
N ILE A 51 -32.79 -25.14 -2.18
CA ILE A 51 -32.06 -26.40 -2.42
C ILE A 51 -33.02 -27.59 -2.55
N CYS A 52 -33.95 -27.75 -1.61
CA CYS A 52 -34.87 -28.89 -1.60
C CYS A 52 -35.70 -28.99 -2.88
N ILE A 53 -36.23 -27.85 -3.35
CA ILE A 53 -37.10 -27.87 -4.53
C ILE A 53 -36.33 -28.07 -5.82
N ASN A 54 -35.12 -27.51 -5.93
CA ASN A 54 -34.27 -27.71 -7.10
C ASN A 54 -33.84 -29.18 -7.22
N THR A 55 -33.44 -29.81 -6.11
CA THR A 55 -33.12 -31.25 -6.12
C THR A 55 -34.33 -32.11 -6.50
N GLN A 56 -35.53 -31.77 -6.03
CA GLN A 56 -36.75 -32.48 -6.44
C GLN A 56 -37.05 -32.31 -7.93
N LEU A 57 -36.83 -31.11 -8.47
CA LEU A 57 -37.09 -30.78 -9.87
C LEU A 57 -36.18 -31.51 -10.85
N GLU A 58 -34.98 -31.89 -10.43
CA GLU A 58 -34.08 -32.76 -11.20
C GLU A 58 -34.70 -34.16 -11.44
N GLN A 59 -35.56 -34.62 -10.53
CA GLN A 59 -36.18 -35.95 -10.60
C GLN A 59 -37.62 -35.90 -11.13
N ASN A 60 -38.39 -34.88 -10.75
CA ASN A 60 -39.80 -34.76 -11.11
C ASN A 60 -40.24 -33.29 -11.12
N GLN A 61 -40.80 -32.83 -12.25
CA GLN A 61 -41.25 -31.45 -12.45
C GLN A 61 -42.65 -31.15 -11.86
N THR A 62 -43.13 -31.97 -10.93
CA THR A 62 -44.44 -31.79 -10.28
C THR A 62 -44.29 -31.38 -8.83
N CYS A 63 -45.19 -30.50 -8.38
CA CYS A 63 -45.27 -30.09 -6.99
C CYS A 63 -45.79 -31.24 -6.12
N GLN A 64 -45.06 -31.64 -5.08
CA GLN A 64 -45.48 -32.72 -4.18
C GLN A 64 -46.81 -32.47 -3.45
N LYS A 65 -47.27 -31.20 -3.36
CA LYS A 65 -48.49 -30.85 -2.62
C LYS A 65 -49.75 -30.86 -3.49
N CYS A 66 -49.65 -30.40 -4.74
CA CYS A 66 -50.80 -30.28 -5.65
C CYS A 66 -50.71 -31.19 -6.89
N SER A 67 -49.60 -31.90 -7.06
CA SER A 67 -49.32 -32.81 -8.19
C SER A 67 -49.38 -32.14 -9.57
N GLN A 68 -49.27 -30.81 -9.64
CA GLN A 68 -49.25 -30.03 -10.87
C GLN A 68 -47.82 -29.70 -11.29
N ASN A 69 -47.61 -29.41 -12.57
CA ASN A 69 -46.34 -28.85 -13.05
C ASN A 69 -45.98 -27.59 -12.24
N ILE A 70 -44.77 -27.58 -11.68
CA ILE A 70 -44.39 -26.55 -10.72
C ILE A 70 -43.72 -25.36 -11.42
N GLN A 71 -44.28 -24.18 -11.17
CA GLN A 71 -43.63 -22.90 -11.43
C GLN A 71 -43.21 -22.32 -10.08
N LEU A 72 -41.95 -21.89 -9.95
CA LEU A 72 -41.41 -21.32 -8.72
C LEU A 72 -41.44 -19.81 -8.78
N ASN A 73 -42.04 -19.21 -7.76
CA ASN A 73 -42.06 -17.77 -7.53
C ASN A 73 -41.30 -17.43 -6.26
N ASP A 74 -40.88 -16.17 -6.15
CA ASP A 74 -40.52 -15.61 -4.85
C ASP A 74 -41.76 -15.52 -3.96
N PRO A 75 -41.66 -15.93 -2.68
CA PRO A 75 -42.77 -15.81 -1.74
C PRO A 75 -43.03 -14.33 -1.44
N HIS A 76 -44.26 -14.06 -0.97
CA HIS A 76 -44.63 -12.72 -0.52
C HIS A 76 -43.64 -12.18 0.55
N PRO A 77 -43.22 -10.91 0.50
CA PRO A 77 -42.21 -10.34 1.40
C PRO A 77 -42.48 -10.57 2.90
N ILE A 78 -43.76 -10.65 3.28
CA ILE A 78 -44.18 -10.97 4.65
C ILE A 78 -43.58 -12.28 5.19
N ILE A 79 -43.38 -13.29 4.34
CA ILE A 79 -42.77 -14.56 4.73
C ILE A 79 -41.33 -14.35 5.19
N ARG A 80 -40.58 -13.50 4.48
CA ARG A 80 -39.19 -13.16 4.85
C ARG A 80 -39.16 -12.37 6.17
N ASN A 81 -40.12 -11.48 6.39
CA ASN A 81 -40.23 -10.73 7.64
C ASN A 81 -40.55 -11.65 8.83
N LEU A 82 -41.53 -12.55 8.67
CA LEU A 82 -41.90 -13.52 9.71
C LEU A 82 -40.73 -14.44 10.08
N ILE A 83 -39.97 -14.92 9.10
CA ILE A 83 -38.75 -15.70 9.37
C ILE A 83 -37.73 -14.84 10.11
N SER A 84 -37.55 -13.58 9.69
CA SER A 84 -36.58 -12.66 10.29
C SER A 84 -36.86 -12.33 11.76
N GLU A 85 -38.11 -12.45 12.21
CA GLU A 85 -38.56 -12.21 13.59
C GLU A 85 -38.37 -13.40 14.54
N ILE A 86 -38.06 -14.59 14.01
CA ILE A 86 -37.87 -15.81 14.82
C ILE A 86 -36.71 -15.60 15.80
N GLN A 87 -36.91 -16.02 17.06
CA GLN A 87 -35.90 -15.92 18.10
C GLN A 87 -34.89 -17.06 18.04
N ILE A 88 -33.62 -16.72 18.08
CA ILE A 88 -32.48 -17.62 18.03
C ILE A 88 -31.45 -17.29 19.12
N LYS A 89 -30.63 -18.27 19.47
CA LYS A 89 -29.41 -18.07 20.25
C LYS A 89 -28.22 -17.78 19.35
N CYS A 90 -27.21 -17.12 19.90
CA CYS A 90 -25.92 -16.96 19.23
C CYS A 90 -25.26 -18.33 18.93
N THR A 91 -24.54 -18.41 17.82
CA THR A 91 -23.76 -19.60 17.42
C THR A 91 -22.39 -19.69 18.14
N ASN A 92 -21.93 -18.63 18.80
CA ASN A 92 -20.64 -18.62 19.47
C ASN A 92 -20.75 -19.28 20.85
N GLU A 93 -19.85 -20.23 21.10
CA GLU A 93 -19.77 -20.92 22.39
C GLU A 93 -19.58 -19.92 23.53
N GLY A 94 -20.32 -20.08 24.62
CA GLY A 94 -20.30 -19.17 25.77
C GLY A 94 -21.14 -17.90 25.61
N CYS A 95 -21.71 -17.62 24.44
CA CYS A 95 -22.60 -16.47 24.27
C CYS A 95 -24.05 -16.84 24.63
N SER A 96 -24.60 -16.22 25.68
CA SER A 96 -25.99 -16.42 26.13
C SER A 96 -27.01 -15.50 25.46
N GLN A 97 -26.57 -14.66 24.51
CA GLN A 97 -27.43 -13.68 23.86
C GLN A 97 -28.48 -14.34 22.98
N GLN A 98 -29.69 -13.83 23.08
CA GLN A 98 -30.87 -14.22 22.32
C GLN A 98 -31.32 -13.04 21.46
N MET A 99 -31.70 -13.30 20.22
CA MET A 99 -32.06 -12.25 19.27
C MET A 99 -32.92 -12.78 18.14
N GLN A 100 -33.51 -11.86 17.38
CA GLN A 100 -34.15 -12.16 16.11
C GLN A 100 -33.13 -12.54 15.03
N ILE A 101 -33.52 -13.38 14.08
CA ILE A 101 -32.67 -13.75 12.92
C ILE A 101 -32.14 -12.50 12.20
N SER A 102 -32.97 -11.45 12.07
CA SER A 102 -32.58 -10.15 11.47
C SER A 102 -31.36 -9.50 12.13
N LYS A 103 -31.15 -9.72 13.43
CA LYS A 103 -30.09 -9.10 14.23
C LYS A 103 -28.84 -9.98 14.35
N LEU A 104 -28.87 -11.21 13.83
CA LEU A 104 -27.76 -12.16 13.95
C LEU A 104 -26.47 -11.61 13.34
N ASP A 105 -26.55 -11.08 12.11
CA ASP A 105 -25.36 -10.61 11.39
C ASP A 105 -24.73 -9.38 12.07
N SER A 106 -25.55 -8.49 12.63
CA SER A 106 -25.04 -7.37 13.43
C SER A 106 -24.41 -7.85 14.74
N HIS A 107 -25.02 -8.83 15.40
CA HIS A 107 -24.51 -9.38 16.65
C HIS A 107 -23.16 -10.08 16.45
N LEU A 108 -23.02 -10.94 15.43
CA LEU A 108 -21.78 -11.69 15.19
C LEU A 108 -20.57 -10.79 14.96
N LYS A 109 -20.76 -9.60 14.36
CA LYS A 109 -19.69 -8.61 14.19
C LYS A 109 -19.17 -8.02 15.51
N GLN A 110 -19.98 -8.09 16.57
CA GLN A 110 -19.71 -7.45 17.87
C GLN A 110 -19.74 -8.45 19.03
N CYS A 111 -19.95 -9.74 18.75
CA CYS A 111 -20.12 -10.76 19.76
C CYS A 111 -18.83 -10.94 20.56
N GLU A 112 -18.89 -10.68 21.87
CA GLU A 112 -17.69 -10.71 22.71
C GLU A 112 -16.99 -12.07 22.75
N GLN A 113 -17.74 -13.14 22.47
CA GLN A 113 -17.26 -14.53 22.42
C GLN A 113 -16.73 -14.94 21.03
N GLU A 114 -16.79 -14.06 20.03
CA GLU A 114 -16.21 -14.30 18.70
C GLU A 114 -14.68 -14.40 18.82
N LYS A 115 -14.11 -15.51 18.34
CA LYS A 115 -12.67 -15.76 18.40
C LYS A 115 -11.96 -15.11 17.22
N THR A 116 -11.19 -14.06 17.50
CA THR A 116 -10.44 -13.30 16.50
C THR A 116 -8.94 -13.50 16.66
N LYS A 117 -8.19 -13.33 15.57
CA LYS A 117 -6.72 -13.32 15.60
C LYS A 117 -6.24 -11.92 15.97
N CYS A 118 -5.09 -11.84 16.62
CA CYS A 118 -4.45 -10.56 16.91
C CYS A 118 -4.19 -9.79 15.60
N PRO A 119 -4.51 -8.48 15.54
CA PRO A 119 -4.27 -7.68 14.34
C PRO A 119 -2.80 -7.32 14.15
N HIS A 120 -1.95 -7.50 15.17
CA HIS A 120 -0.53 -7.18 15.07
C HIS A 120 0.21 -8.26 14.28
N SER A 121 0.92 -7.83 13.23
CA SER A 121 1.67 -8.73 12.35
C SER A 121 2.74 -9.52 13.10
N GLY A 122 2.71 -10.85 12.95
CA GLY A 122 3.61 -11.78 13.63
C GLY A 122 3.10 -12.30 14.98
N CYS A 123 1.94 -11.84 15.46
CA CYS A 123 1.34 -12.39 16.66
C CYS A 123 0.34 -13.51 16.34
N ASP A 124 0.63 -14.73 16.83
CA ASP A 124 -0.24 -15.90 16.63
C ASP A 124 -1.37 -16.01 17.68
N PHE A 125 -1.50 -15.02 18.58
CA PHE A 125 -2.53 -15.03 19.61
C PHE A 125 -3.93 -14.97 18.99
N LYS A 126 -4.81 -15.88 19.42
CA LYS A 126 -6.21 -15.97 18.98
C LYS A 126 -7.09 -16.28 20.18
N ASP A 127 -8.06 -15.42 20.44
CA ASP A 127 -9.00 -15.58 21.53
C ASP A 127 -10.29 -14.77 21.27
N THR A 128 -11.25 -14.86 22.17
CA THR A 128 -12.48 -14.04 22.24
C THR A 128 -12.17 -12.55 22.11
N LEU A 129 -13.11 -11.76 21.57
CA LEU A 129 -12.97 -10.30 21.50
C LEU A 129 -12.69 -9.67 22.87
N GLN A 130 -13.27 -10.23 23.94
CA GLN A 130 -13.00 -9.77 25.31
C GLN A 130 -11.52 -9.94 25.69
N GLN A 131 -10.97 -11.14 25.50
CA GLN A 131 -9.55 -11.41 25.80
C GLN A 131 -8.62 -10.67 24.83
N MET A 132 -9.05 -10.48 23.58
CA MET A 132 -8.31 -9.72 22.59
C MET A 132 -8.12 -8.25 22.99
N LYS A 133 -9.16 -7.62 23.58
CA LYS A 133 -9.03 -6.25 24.12
C LYS A 133 -7.91 -6.16 25.16
N ILE A 134 -7.81 -7.15 26.05
CA ILE A 134 -6.75 -7.21 27.08
C ILE A 134 -5.39 -7.45 26.41
N HIS A 135 -5.30 -8.45 25.52
CA HIS A 135 -4.10 -8.78 24.79
C HIS A 135 -3.54 -7.60 23.98
N GLN A 136 -4.39 -6.76 23.37
CA GLN A 136 -3.92 -5.62 22.58
C GLN A 136 -3.05 -4.65 23.39
N TYR A 137 -3.29 -4.48 24.69
CA TYR A 137 -2.46 -3.64 25.56
C TYR A 137 -1.10 -4.28 25.89
N THR A 138 -1.06 -5.60 26.03
CA THR A 138 0.13 -6.37 26.44
C THR A 138 0.86 -7.04 25.27
N CYS A 139 0.35 -6.90 24.04
CA CYS A 139 0.89 -7.57 22.88
C CYS A 139 2.33 -7.11 22.58
N GLY A 140 3.28 -8.05 22.62
CA GLY A 140 4.68 -7.78 22.27
C GLY A 140 4.88 -7.35 20.83
N TYR A 141 3.99 -7.73 19.91
CA TYR A 141 4.04 -7.33 18.50
C TYR A 141 3.41 -5.96 18.23
N ARG A 142 2.82 -5.32 19.26
CA ARG A 142 2.33 -3.95 19.15
C ARG A 142 3.50 -3.02 18.88
N THR A 143 3.34 -2.12 17.91
CA THR A 143 4.36 -1.14 17.56
C THR A 143 4.26 0.12 18.42
N LYS A 144 5.40 0.71 18.76
CA LYS A 144 5.51 2.04 19.35
C LYS A 144 6.52 2.90 18.60
N THR A 145 6.31 4.20 18.64
CA THR A 145 7.26 5.18 18.09
C THR A 145 8.23 5.61 19.18
N CYS A 146 9.53 5.46 18.93
CA CYS A 146 10.54 6.00 19.83
C CYS A 146 10.51 7.53 19.84
N GLN A 147 10.43 8.14 21.02
CA GLN A 147 10.35 9.60 21.12
C GLN A 147 11.65 10.32 20.71
N LYS A 148 12.80 9.65 20.90
CA LYS A 148 14.13 10.22 20.62
C LYS A 148 14.49 10.11 19.13
N CYS A 149 14.44 8.90 18.57
CA CYS A 149 14.90 8.65 17.20
C CYS A 149 13.77 8.57 16.15
N LYS A 150 12.49 8.64 16.58
CA LYS A 150 11.28 8.56 15.75
C LYS A 150 11.07 7.25 14.97
N LEU A 151 11.88 6.23 15.24
CA LEU A 151 11.70 4.90 14.64
C LEU A 151 10.47 4.19 15.25
N ILE A 152 9.71 3.49 14.41
CA ILE A 152 8.64 2.58 14.83
C ILE A 152 9.25 1.19 15.00
N HIS A 153 9.01 0.54 16.14
CA HIS A 153 9.47 -0.82 16.41
C HIS A 153 8.45 -1.56 17.29
N LYS A 154 8.52 -2.90 17.33
CA LYS A 154 7.64 -3.71 18.18
C LYS A 154 8.04 -3.63 19.64
N MET A 155 7.09 -3.84 20.55
CA MET A 155 7.32 -3.85 22.00
C MET A 155 8.30 -4.95 22.46
N ASN A 156 8.32 -6.09 21.78
CA ASN A 156 9.23 -7.21 22.04
C ASN A 156 10.62 -7.05 21.39
N GLU A 157 10.75 -6.14 20.42
CA GLU A 157 12.03 -5.77 19.83
C GLU A 157 12.67 -4.73 20.75
N GLY A 158 13.75 -5.12 21.45
CA GLY A 158 14.58 -4.18 22.21
C GLY A 158 15.03 -3.05 21.28
N HIS A 159 14.82 -1.80 21.69
CA HIS A 159 15.18 -0.64 20.89
C HIS A 159 16.28 0.16 21.59
N ASP A 160 17.46 0.18 20.98
CA ASP A 160 18.53 1.08 21.35
C ASP A 160 18.63 2.23 20.33
N CYS A 161 18.49 3.46 20.83
CA CYS A 161 18.68 4.66 20.00
C CYS A 161 20.13 4.79 19.52
N LEU A 162 21.11 4.31 20.30
CA LEU A 162 22.51 4.39 19.96
C LEU A 162 22.81 3.54 18.72
N ASP A 163 22.26 2.32 18.63
CA ASP A 163 22.38 1.49 17.44
C ASP A 163 21.85 2.17 16.18
N VAL A 164 20.72 2.89 16.29
CA VAL A 164 20.17 3.66 15.17
C VAL A 164 21.13 4.78 14.76
N VAL A 165 21.69 5.52 15.73
CA VAL A 165 22.65 6.58 15.48
C VAL A 165 23.92 6.02 14.84
N LEU A 166 24.48 4.94 15.38
CA LEU A 166 25.67 4.27 14.85
C LEU A 166 25.46 3.80 13.41
N LYS A 167 24.31 3.19 13.10
CA LYS A 167 23.96 2.81 11.72
C LYS A 167 23.88 4.04 10.81
N LYS A 168 23.25 5.13 11.26
CA LYS A 168 23.18 6.37 10.49
C LYS A 168 24.56 6.99 10.27
N VAL A 169 25.44 6.98 11.27
CA VAL A 169 26.82 7.47 11.16
C VAL A 169 27.60 6.66 10.12
N LYS A 170 27.53 5.33 10.16
CA LYS A 170 28.16 4.47 9.15
C LYS A 170 27.69 4.78 7.73
N ILE A 171 26.38 4.93 7.54
CA ILE A 171 25.79 5.29 6.25
C ILE A 171 26.31 6.68 5.81
N MET A 172 26.36 7.65 6.72
CA MET A 172 26.89 8.98 6.42
C MET A 172 28.39 8.95 6.09
N GLU A 173 29.19 8.14 6.77
CA GLU A 173 30.63 7.96 6.46
C GLU A 173 30.84 7.39 5.05
N GLU A 174 30.02 6.41 4.65
CA GLU A 174 30.05 5.86 3.29
C GLU A 174 29.64 6.91 2.25
N GLN A 175 28.60 7.71 2.55
CA GLN A 175 28.18 8.81 1.69
C GLN A 175 29.26 9.88 1.53
N ILE A 176 29.93 10.27 2.62
CA ILE A 176 31.04 11.24 2.59
C ILE A 176 32.21 10.70 1.74
N LYS A 177 32.56 9.42 1.89
CA LYS A 177 33.60 8.79 1.06
C LYS A 177 33.24 8.85 -0.43
N GLN A 178 32.00 8.52 -0.78
CA GLN A 178 31.51 8.62 -2.16
C GLN A 178 31.56 10.06 -2.68
N GLN A 179 31.13 11.04 -1.87
CA GLN A 179 31.21 12.46 -2.24
C GLN A 179 32.64 12.92 -2.46
N ASN A 180 33.59 12.49 -1.62
CA ASN A 180 35.01 12.86 -1.77
C ASN A 180 35.61 12.35 -3.08
N ILE A 181 35.24 11.14 -3.53
CA ILE A 181 35.66 10.62 -4.84
C ILE A 181 35.13 11.51 -5.96
N ILE A 182 33.84 11.86 -5.91
CA ILE A 182 33.20 12.73 -6.90
C ILE A 182 33.86 14.12 -6.92
N ILE A 183 34.13 14.70 -5.74
CA ILE A 183 34.80 15.99 -5.62
C ILE A 183 36.20 15.93 -6.24
N SER A 184 36.96 14.86 -6.00
CA SER A 184 38.29 14.66 -6.59
C SER A 184 38.23 14.60 -8.12
N ASP A 185 37.26 13.86 -8.67
CA ASP A 185 37.07 13.78 -10.12
C ASP A 185 36.69 15.14 -10.74
N ILE A 186 35.88 15.93 -10.02
CA ILE A 186 35.52 17.28 -10.44
C ILE A 186 36.75 18.19 -10.42
N MET A 187 37.59 18.14 -9.37
CA MET A 187 38.81 18.96 -9.30
C MET A 187 39.74 18.68 -10.48
N LEU A 188 39.98 17.40 -10.82
CA LEU A 188 40.79 17.02 -11.97
C LEU A 188 40.24 17.57 -13.29
N LYS A 189 38.92 17.53 -13.48
CA LYS A 189 38.27 18.11 -14.66
C LYS A 189 38.41 19.63 -14.72
N VAL A 190 38.28 20.31 -13.59
CA VAL A 190 38.46 21.77 -13.49
C VAL A 190 39.89 22.15 -13.87
N GLU A 191 40.90 21.45 -13.37
CA GLU A 191 42.30 21.66 -13.75
C GLU A 191 42.54 21.45 -15.25
N GLN A 192 41.97 20.40 -15.83
CA GLN A 192 42.06 20.15 -17.28
C GLN A 192 41.39 21.26 -18.10
N ILE A 193 40.26 21.80 -17.64
CA ILE A 193 39.59 22.94 -18.28
C ILE A 193 40.48 24.18 -18.19
N HIS A 194 41.06 24.48 -17.03
CA HIS A 194 41.98 25.60 -16.86
C HIS A 194 43.22 25.48 -17.76
N LYS A 195 43.83 24.30 -17.86
CA LYS A 195 44.95 24.05 -18.79
C LYS A 195 44.54 24.30 -20.25
N LYS A 196 43.41 23.74 -20.69
CA LYS A 196 42.87 23.97 -22.05
C LYS A 196 42.55 25.44 -22.34
N GLN A 197 42.13 26.22 -21.34
CA GLN A 197 41.91 27.66 -21.49
C GLN A 197 43.23 28.45 -21.56
N ASN A 198 44.26 28.03 -20.82
CA ASN A 198 45.57 28.68 -20.82
C ASN A 198 46.38 28.38 -22.11
N ASP A 199 46.28 27.16 -22.64
CA ASP A 199 46.88 26.77 -23.92
C ASP A 199 46.24 27.50 -25.11
N LYS A 200 44.94 27.83 -25.02
CA LYS A 200 44.25 28.68 -26.02
C LYS A 200 44.65 30.16 -25.95
N ASN A 201 45.06 30.66 -24.78
CA ASN A 201 45.52 32.04 -24.62
C ASN A 201 46.99 32.25 -25.02
N THR A 202 47.80 31.19 -25.06
CA THR A 202 49.24 31.26 -25.35
C THR A 202 49.59 31.11 -26.84
N ASN A 203 48.72 30.54 -27.68
CA ASN A 203 48.97 30.33 -29.11
C ASN A 203 48.00 31.09 -30.00
N PHE A 204 48.19 32.40 -30.12
CA PHE A 204 47.33 33.28 -30.92
C PHE A 204 48.13 34.18 -31.87
N CYS A 205 49.29 33.74 -32.37
CA CYS A 205 49.86 34.35 -33.58
C CYS A 205 49.25 33.67 -34.79
N SER A 206 48.69 34.46 -35.71
CA SER A 206 48.29 33.96 -37.03
C SER A 206 49.54 33.43 -37.75
N ASN A 207 49.40 32.41 -38.61
CA ASN A 207 50.47 31.63 -39.28
C ASN A 207 51.57 32.43 -40.04
N GLU A 208 51.58 33.76 -39.97
CA GLU A 208 52.54 34.67 -40.60
C GLU A 208 53.40 35.47 -39.60
N PHE A 209 53.30 35.21 -38.29
CA PHE A 209 54.05 35.95 -37.25
C PHE A 209 54.72 34.99 -36.24
N GLU A 210 55.94 35.32 -35.82
CA GLU A 210 56.71 34.57 -34.80
C GLU A 210 56.56 35.22 -33.41
N GLN A 211 56.44 34.39 -32.35
CA GLN A 211 56.46 34.87 -30.96
C GLN A 211 57.87 35.30 -30.58
N ASN A 212 58.05 36.56 -30.16
CA ASN A 212 59.34 37.07 -29.68
C ASN A 212 59.25 37.45 -28.20
N LEU A 213 60.12 36.85 -27.37
CA LEU A 213 60.06 36.97 -25.91
C LEU A 213 60.76 38.21 -25.34
N ASP A 214 61.56 38.95 -26.12
CA ASP A 214 62.40 40.04 -25.61
C ASP A 214 62.54 41.24 -26.57
N THR A 215 61.59 42.19 -26.53
CA THR A 215 61.77 43.58 -27.03
C THR A 215 60.77 44.57 -26.38
N PRO A 216 61.03 45.89 -26.41
CA PRO A 216 60.53 46.85 -25.41
C PRO A 216 59.05 47.20 -25.54
N LYS A 217 58.44 47.56 -24.41
CA LYS A 217 57.02 47.89 -24.25
C LYS A 217 56.64 49.12 -25.10
N SER A 218 55.53 49.02 -25.83
CA SER A 218 54.79 50.19 -26.34
C SER A 218 53.97 50.78 -25.20
N ASP A 219 54.14 52.07 -24.91
CA ASP A 219 53.40 52.81 -23.88
C ASP A 219 51.88 52.90 -24.17
N LYS A 220 51.43 52.46 -25.35
CA LYS A 220 50.01 52.46 -25.75
C LYS A 220 49.29 51.14 -25.47
N CYS A 221 49.99 50.06 -25.12
CA CYS A 221 49.38 48.76 -24.84
C CYS A 221 48.99 48.63 -23.36
N GLN A 222 47.69 48.77 -23.05
CA GLN A 222 47.16 48.67 -21.69
C GLN A 222 47.23 47.26 -21.07
N GLN A 223 47.62 46.23 -21.85
CA GLN A 223 47.76 44.86 -21.36
C GLN A 223 49.23 44.49 -21.23
N ASN A 224 49.70 44.45 -19.98
CA ASN A 224 51.09 44.42 -19.55
C ASN A 224 51.77 43.03 -19.69
N ASN A 225 51.30 42.17 -20.60
CA ASN A 225 51.75 40.78 -20.69
C ASN A 225 52.58 40.50 -21.95
N LYS A 226 53.84 40.10 -21.77
CA LYS A 226 54.83 39.85 -22.85
C LYS A 226 54.37 38.78 -23.86
N THR A 227 53.48 37.88 -23.45
CA THR A 227 52.95 36.78 -24.27
C THR A 227 51.97 37.22 -25.36
N CYS A 228 51.58 38.49 -25.40
CA CYS A 228 50.54 39.00 -26.28
C CYS A 228 51.06 39.73 -27.54
N ILE A 229 52.36 39.70 -27.85
CA ILE A 229 52.96 40.45 -28.96
C ILE A 229 53.51 39.48 -30.02
N CYS A 230 53.09 39.65 -31.27
CA CYS A 230 53.57 38.91 -32.44
C CYS A 230 54.45 39.82 -33.33
N LYS A 231 55.54 39.28 -33.90
CA LYS A 231 56.44 40.03 -34.79
C LYS A 231 56.37 39.50 -36.23
N LYS A 232 56.36 40.40 -37.22
CA LYS A 232 56.55 40.08 -38.65
C LYS A 232 57.41 41.18 -39.28
N GLY A 233 58.65 40.84 -39.65
CA GLY A 233 59.64 41.83 -40.08
C GLY A 233 59.92 42.86 -38.98
N ASP A 234 59.87 44.15 -39.31
CA ASP A 234 60.09 45.26 -38.37
C ASP A 234 58.80 45.77 -37.69
N ALA A 235 57.68 45.06 -37.88
CA ALA A 235 56.39 45.41 -37.30
C ALA A 235 56.03 44.49 -36.11
N TYR A 236 55.53 45.10 -35.03
CA TYR A 236 55.00 44.39 -33.87
C TYR A 236 53.49 44.61 -33.77
N GLN A 237 52.73 43.55 -33.50
CA GLN A 237 51.29 43.64 -33.29
C GLN A 237 50.87 42.95 -31.98
N CYS A 238 50.08 43.63 -31.15
CA CYS A 238 49.47 43.01 -30.00
C CYS A 238 48.26 42.16 -30.43
N ILE A 239 48.24 40.90 -30.03
CA ILE A 239 47.18 39.92 -30.30
C ILE A 239 45.82 40.41 -29.78
N VAL A 240 45.81 41.06 -28.61
CA VAL A 240 44.57 41.37 -27.89
C VAL A 240 43.94 42.69 -28.35
N CYS A 241 44.74 43.73 -28.60
CA CYS A 241 44.25 45.04 -29.04
C CYS A 241 44.49 45.35 -30.53
N LYS A 242 45.17 44.47 -31.27
CA LYS A 242 45.52 44.59 -32.71
C LYS A 242 46.29 45.84 -33.13
N LEU A 243 46.77 46.65 -32.19
CA LEU A 243 47.63 47.80 -32.45
C LEU A 243 48.96 47.36 -33.05
N SER A 244 49.37 48.00 -34.15
CA SER A 244 50.62 47.74 -34.85
C SER A 244 51.55 48.96 -34.77
N GLU A 245 52.79 48.76 -34.30
CA GLU A 245 53.85 49.77 -34.29
C GLU A 245 55.01 49.32 -35.19
N PHE A 246 55.53 50.27 -35.98
CA PHE A 246 56.70 50.09 -36.84
C PHE A 246 57.89 50.79 -36.20
N LEU A 247 59.06 50.14 -36.19
CA LEU A 247 60.33 50.82 -35.88
C LEU A 247 60.59 51.86 -36.99
N SER A 248 60.54 53.14 -36.65
CA SER A 248 61.18 54.16 -37.49
C SER A 248 62.70 54.01 -37.37
N PRO A 249 63.46 54.18 -38.47
CA PRO A 249 64.90 53.94 -38.51
C PRO A 249 65.71 54.81 -37.54
#